data_AF-A0A932W9E2-F1
#
_entry.id   AF-A0A932W9E2-F1
#
_cell.length_a   1.000
_cell.length_b   1.000
_cell.length_c   1.000
_cell.angle_alpha   90.00
_cell.angle_beta   90.00
_cell.angle_gamma   90.00
#
_symmetry.space_group_name_H-M   'P 1'
#
loop_
_entity.id
_entity.type
_entity.pdbx_description
1 polymer ?
#
loop_
_entity_poly.entity_id
_entity_poly.type
_entity_poly.pdbx_seq_one_letter_code
_entity_poly.pdbx_strand_id
1 'polypeptide(L)'
;FSQTRMLHGQTRYNMRSRFFDEMPEDSLKWLSPKVQANWFARPKSAWDDAPESGANAIAQNLKQKQGNQSGNAWRIGQNVAHAKFGEGVIVNIEGSGTNARAQINFGKFGMKLLDLGVAKLERM
;
A
#
# COMPACT_ATOMS: atom_id res chain seq x y z
N PHE A 1 16.25 0.74 -3.91
CA PHE A 1 15.89 -0.51 -3.23
C PHE A 1 14.60 -0.30 -2.46
N SER A 2 13.47 -0.88 -2.90
CA SER A 2 12.23 -0.88 -2.09
C SER A 2 12.25 -2.11 -1.18
N GLN A 3 12.76 -1.95 0.04
CA GLN A 3 12.95 -3.06 0.97
C GLN A 3 11.67 -3.47 1.69
N THR A 4 10.64 -2.62 1.65
CA THR A 4 9.36 -2.82 2.34
C THR A 4 8.18 -2.36 1.49
N ARG A 5 7.02 -2.99 1.69
CA ARG A 5 5.73 -2.51 1.20
C ARG A 5 4.72 -2.47 2.34
N MET A 6 3.92 -1.43 2.38
CA MET A 6 2.80 -1.34 3.33
C MET A 6 1.57 -2.00 2.68
N LEU A 7 1.03 -3.05 3.32
CA LEU A 7 -0.15 -3.77 2.86
C LEU A 7 -1.17 -3.81 4.01
N HIS A 8 -2.35 -3.23 3.81
CA HIS A 8 -3.42 -3.18 4.81
C HIS A 8 -2.97 -2.64 6.19
N GLY A 9 -2.12 -1.61 6.20
CA GLY A 9 -1.58 -1.03 7.43
C GLY A 9 -0.44 -1.82 8.07
N GLN A 10 -0.07 -2.97 7.51
CA GLN A 10 1.07 -3.77 7.98
C GLN A 10 2.27 -3.59 7.06
N THR A 11 3.43 -3.28 7.64
CA THR A 11 4.70 -3.28 6.91
C THR A 11 5.10 -4.72 6.63
N ARG A 12 5.15 -5.09 5.35
CA ARG A 12 5.69 -6.37 4.90
C ARG A 12 7.06 -6.17 4.28
N TYR A 13 7.99 -7.05 4.66
CA TYR A 13 9.32 -7.12 4.05
C TYR A 13 9.27 -8.07 2.86
N ASN A 14 10.04 -7.77 1.82
CA ASN A 14 10.22 -8.71 0.73
C ASN A 14 11.04 -9.91 1.23
N MET A 15 10.52 -11.12 1.05
CA MET A 15 11.27 -12.33 1.37
C MET A 15 12.47 -12.46 0.42
N ARG A 16 13.57 -13.04 0.91
CA ARG A 16 14.72 -13.39 0.06
C ARG A 16 14.27 -14.39 -1.01
N SER A 17 14.64 -14.16 -2.26
CA SER A 17 14.32 -15.08 -3.36
C SER A 17 14.94 -16.45 -3.13
N ARG A 18 14.16 -17.52 -3.32
CA ARG A 18 14.66 -18.91 -3.27
C ARG A 18 15.72 -19.21 -4.32
N PHE A 19 15.73 -18.42 -5.39
CA PHE A 19 16.75 -18.48 -6.45
C PHE A 19 18.18 -18.38 -5.92
N PHE A 20 18.40 -17.62 -4.83
CA PHE A 20 19.73 -17.50 -4.24
C PHE A 20 20.22 -18.78 -3.53
N ASP A 21 19.34 -19.74 -3.25
CA ASP A 21 19.69 -21.05 -2.67
C ASP A 21 19.90 -22.12 -3.75
N GLU A 22 19.41 -21.87 -4.98
CA GLU A 22 19.52 -22.76 -6.13
C GLU A 22 20.76 -22.46 -7.00
N MET A 23 21.36 -21.27 -6.86
CA MET A 23 22.56 -20.90 -7.60
C MET A 23 23.84 -21.46 -6.96
N PRO A 24 24.85 -21.86 -7.77
CA PRO A 24 26.17 -22.22 -7.27
C PRO A 24 26.80 -21.09 -6.44
N GLU A 25 27.42 -21.43 -5.31
CA GLU A 25 27.99 -20.42 -4.39
C GLU A 25 29.08 -19.56 -5.05
N ASP A 26 29.85 -20.13 -5.98
CA ASP A 26 30.90 -19.42 -6.74
C ASP A 26 30.34 -18.32 -7.66
N SER A 27 29.03 -18.37 -7.94
CA SER A 27 28.33 -17.37 -8.76
C SER A 27 27.82 -16.18 -7.93
N LEU A 28 27.92 -16.24 -6.60
CA LEU A 28 27.35 -15.27 -5.68
C LEU A 28 28.43 -14.35 -5.08
N LYS A 29 28.39 -13.07 -5.47
CA LYS A 29 29.18 -12.02 -4.80
C LYS A 29 28.33 -11.29 -3.77
N TRP A 30 28.56 -11.58 -2.49
CA TRP A 30 27.89 -10.91 -1.38
C TRP A 30 28.46 -9.51 -1.17
N LEU A 31 27.64 -8.47 -1.39
CA LEU A 31 28.03 -7.07 -1.21
C LEU A 31 27.84 -6.57 0.23
N SER A 32 27.19 -7.35 1.09
CA SER A 32 26.96 -7.05 2.49
C SER A 32 27.52 -8.17 3.36
N PRO A 33 28.03 -7.88 4.57
CA PRO A 33 28.46 -8.92 5.50
C PRO A 33 27.34 -9.94 5.69
N LYS A 34 27.67 -11.23 5.60
CA LYS A 34 26.73 -12.33 5.81
C LYS A 34 26.29 -12.27 7.28
N VAL A 35 25.20 -11.56 7.57
CA VAL A 35 24.64 -11.49 8.92
C VAL A 35 24.23 -12.92 9.27
N GLN A 36 24.96 -13.52 10.20
CA GLN A 36 24.70 -14.88 10.66
C GLN A 36 23.24 -14.97 11.13
N ALA A 37 22.53 -16.00 10.65
CA ALA A 37 21.11 -16.25 10.90
C ALA A 37 20.74 -16.44 12.39
N ASN A 38 21.71 -16.34 13.29
CA ASN A 38 21.57 -16.60 14.73
C ASN A 38 21.20 -15.36 15.57
N TRP A 39 21.11 -14.15 14.99
CA TRP A 39 20.79 -12.92 15.75
C TRP A 39 19.29 -12.61 15.86
N PHE A 40 18.45 -13.24 15.03
CA PHE A 40 16.99 -13.09 15.14
C PHE A 40 16.38 -14.42 15.53
N ALA A 41 15.88 -14.45 16.76
CA ALA A 41 15.10 -15.55 17.31
C ALA A 41 14.09 -16.08 16.28
N ARG A 42 14.19 -17.39 15.98
CA ARG A 42 13.24 -18.23 15.26
C ARG A 42 12.78 -17.67 13.89
N PRO A 43 13.19 -18.28 12.76
CA PRO A 43 12.66 -17.89 11.46
C PRO A 43 11.19 -18.36 11.40
N LYS A 44 10.26 -17.51 11.83
CA LYS A 44 8.86 -17.68 11.44
C LYS A 44 8.79 -17.36 9.97
N SER A 45 8.67 -18.40 9.17
CA SER A 45 8.26 -18.37 7.78
C SER A 45 7.09 -17.39 7.64
N ALA A 46 7.04 -16.56 6.59
CA ALA A 46 5.83 -15.78 6.31
C ALA A 46 4.61 -16.64 5.91
N TRP A 47 4.78 -17.97 5.95
CA TRP A 47 3.81 -19.04 5.75
C TRP A 47 3.44 -19.78 7.05
N ASP A 48 4.07 -19.45 8.18
CA ASP A 48 3.61 -19.90 9.49
C ASP A 48 2.35 -19.11 9.82
N ASP A 49 1.21 -19.79 9.66
CA ASP A 49 -0.12 -19.34 10.07
C ASP A 49 -0.04 -18.65 11.44
N ALA A 50 -0.44 -17.39 11.49
CA ALA A 50 -0.57 -16.68 12.74
C ALA A 50 -1.76 -17.30 13.49
N PRO A 51 -1.62 -17.72 14.77
CA PRO A 51 -2.76 -18.20 15.52
C PRO A 51 -3.82 -17.09 15.61
N GLU A 52 -5.03 -17.46 15.21
CA GLU A 52 -6.27 -16.71 15.33
C GLU A 52 -6.59 -16.51 16.82
N SER A 53 -6.00 -15.49 17.45
CA SER A 53 -6.52 -14.89 18.68
C SER A 53 -5.65 -13.72 19.11
N GLY A 54 -6.23 -12.51 19.08
CA GLY A 54 -5.63 -11.34 19.69
C GLY A 54 -6.01 -10.07 18.96
N ALA A 55 -7.22 -9.57 19.22
CA ALA A 55 -7.62 -8.22 18.87
C ALA A 55 -6.61 -7.23 19.45
N ASN A 56 -5.71 -6.71 18.60
CA ASN A 56 -4.74 -5.70 18.97
C ASN A 56 -5.48 -4.40 19.36
N ALA A 57 -5.65 -4.16 20.66
CA ALA A 57 -6.19 -2.91 21.20
C ALA A 57 -5.39 -1.66 20.75
N ILE A 58 -4.14 -1.84 20.30
CA ILE A 58 -3.30 -0.79 19.71
C ILE A 58 -3.80 -0.39 18.30
N ALA A 59 -4.33 -1.33 17.52
CA ALA A 59 -4.88 -1.04 16.19
C ALA A 59 -6.22 -0.29 16.25
N GLN A 60 -6.96 -0.40 17.37
CA GLN A 60 -8.19 0.35 17.59
C GLN A 60 -7.90 1.84 17.89
N ASN A 61 -6.83 2.14 18.62
CA ASN A 61 -6.44 3.52 18.94
C ASN A 61 -5.81 4.28 17.75
N LEU A 62 -5.27 3.59 16.73
CA LEU A 62 -4.74 4.24 15.53
C LEU A 62 -5.85 4.69 14.56
N LYS A 63 -7.00 4.00 14.55
CA LYS A 63 -8.18 4.41 13.75
C LYS A 63 -8.80 5.71 14.24
N GLN A 64 -8.53 6.13 15.47
CA GLN A 64 -9.13 7.33 16.06
C GLN A 64 -8.32 8.62 15.80
N LYS A 65 -7.08 8.51 15.26
CA LYS A 65 -6.21 9.67 14.97
C LYS A 65 -6.16 10.09 13.49
N GLN A 66 -7.03 9.56 12.63
CA GLN A 66 -7.33 10.13 11.30
C GLN A 66 -8.73 10.73 11.21
N GLY A 67 -9.32 11.07 12.36
CA GLY A 67 -10.55 11.87 12.44
C GLY A 67 -10.24 13.32 12.81
N ASN A 68 -9.58 14.09 11.94
CA ASN A 68 -9.69 15.56 11.90
C ASN A 68 -8.81 16.21 10.81
N GLN A 69 -9.20 16.05 9.55
CA GLN A 69 -9.05 17.16 8.59
C GLN A 69 -10.37 17.35 7.85
N SER A 70 -11.19 18.20 8.48
CA SER A 70 -12.25 19.04 7.95
C SER A 70 -12.55 18.92 6.46
N GLY A 71 -13.74 18.38 6.16
CA GLY A 71 -14.65 18.91 5.14
C GLY A 71 -14.41 18.59 3.66
N ASN A 72 -13.18 18.30 3.20
CA ASN A 72 -12.94 18.27 1.75
C ASN A 72 -12.00 17.20 1.19
N ALA A 73 -11.62 16.20 1.98
CA ALA A 73 -10.77 15.11 1.51
C ALA A 73 -11.58 14.06 0.73
N TRP A 74 -11.20 13.81 -0.53
CA TRP A 74 -11.70 12.71 -1.36
C TRP A 74 -11.37 11.35 -0.72
N ARG A 75 -12.25 10.36 -0.91
CA ARG A 75 -12.11 9.02 -0.32
C ARG A 75 -12.02 7.94 -1.40
N ILE A 76 -11.19 6.92 -1.15
CA ILE A 76 -11.18 5.71 -2.00
C ILE A 76 -12.53 5.01 -1.88
N GLY A 77 -13.06 4.54 -3.00
CA GLY A 77 -14.39 3.93 -3.13
C GLY A 77 -15.53 4.94 -3.36
N GLN A 78 -15.24 6.24 -3.35
CA GLN A 78 -16.25 7.27 -3.57
C GLN A 78 -16.64 7.36 -5.06
N ASN A 79 -17.94 7.51 -5.30
CA ASN A 79 -18.49 7.81 -6.62
C ASN A 79 -18.26 9.28 -6.99
N VAL A 80 -17.87 9.51 -8.24
CA VAL A 80 -17.59 10.84 -8.78
C VAL A 80 -18.13 10.99 -10.19
N ALA A 81 -18.51 12.21 -10.56
CA ALA A 81 -18.81 12.58 -11.94
C ALA A 81 -17.74 13.53 -12.49
N HIS A 82 -17.39 13.36 -13.76
CA HIS A 82 -16.55 14.28 -14.50
C HIS A 82 -17.18 14.60 -15.85
N ALA A 83 -17.24 15.88 -16.24
CA ALA A 83 -17.91 16.32 -17.46
C ALA A 83 -17.48 15.57 -18.75
N LYS A 84 -16.21 15.17 -18.84
CA LYS A 84 -15.66 14.45 -20.01
C LYS A 84 -15.78 12.92 -19.92
N PHE A 85 -15.71 12.36 -18.71
CA PHE A 85 -15.55 10.92 -18.50
C PHE A 85 -16.78 10.28 -17.87
N GLY A 86 -17.80 11.07 -17.54
CA GLY A 86 -19.00 10.61 -16.89
C GLY A 86 -18.73 10.15 -15.46
N GLU A 87 -19.46 9.11 -15.06
CA GLU A 87 -19.46 8.56 -13.72
C GLU A 87 -18.28 7.60 -13.51
N GLY A 88 -17.68 7.63 -12.33
CA GLY A 88 -16.59 6.75 -11.97
C GLY A 88 -16.41 6.56 -10.47
N VAL A 89 -15.54 5.63 -10.11
CA VAL A 89 -15.21 5.30 -8.71
C VAL A 89 -13.72 5.51 -8.47
N ILE A 90 -13.39 6.20 -7.38
CA ILE A 90 -11.99 6.39 -6.97
C ILE A 90 -11.42 5.06 -6.49
N VAL A 91 -10.38 4.57 -7.14
CA VAL A 91 -9.70 3.30 -6.82
C VAL A 91 -8.48 3.52 -5.93
N ASN A 92 -7.77 4.63 -6.13
CA ASN A 92 -6.59 4.97 -5.34
C ASN A 92 -6.42 6.49 -5.23
N ILE A 93 -5.76 6.95 -4.18
CA ILE A 93 -5.33 8.33 -4.00
C ILE A 93 -3.85 8.33 -3.66
N GLU A 94 -3.06 9.05 -4.45
CA GLU A 94 -1.62 9.20 -4.30
C GLU A 94 -1.27 10.65 -3.97
N GLY A 95 -0.25 10.83 -3.12
CA GLY A 95 0.19 12.17 -2.70
C GLY A 95 -0.66 12.76 -1.57
N SER A 96 -0.39 14.03 -1.26
CA SER A 96 -1.03 14.75 -0.15
C SER A 96 -1.21 16.23 -0.49
N GLY A 97 -2.18 16.86 0.18
CA GLY A 97 -2.47 18.28 0.00
C GLY A 97 -2.91 18.63 -1.42
N THR A 98 -2.31 19.67 -2.00
CA THR A 98 -2.66 20.23 -3.32
C THR A 98 -2.19 19.39 -4.49
N ASN A 99 -1.17 18.55 -4.29
CA ASN A 99 -0.60 17.68 -5.32
C ASN A 99 -1.16 16.24 -5.25
N ALA A 100 -2.33 16.07 -4.62
CA ALA A 100 -2.97 14.77 -4.54
C ALA A 100 -3.56 14.36 -5.89
N ARG A 101 -3.33 13.12 -6.29
CA ARG A 101 -3.83 12.51 -7.53
C ARG A 101 -4.77 11.37 -7.20
N ALA A 102 -5.88 11.28 -7.92
CA ALA A 102 -6.80 10.16 -7.82
C ALA A 102 -6.76 9.31 -9.08
N GLN A 103 -6.68 8.00 -8.87
CA GLN A 103 -6.89 7.01 -9.91
C GLN A 103 -8.37 6.60 -9.90
N ILE A 104 -9.09 6.87 -10.99
CA ILE A 104 -10.55 6.74 -11.07
C ILE A 104 -10.92 5.80 -12.21
N ASN A 105 -11.82 4.86 -11.93
CA ASN A 105 -12.39 3.98 -12.95
C ASN A 105 -13.72 4.55 -13.45
N PHE A 106 -13.76 5.00 -14.70
CA PHE A 106 -14.96 5.57 -15.33
C PHE A 106 -15.80 4.53 -16.10
N GLY A 107 -15.56 3.23 -15.89
CA GLY A 107 -16.25 2.15 -16.58
C GLY A 107 -15.99 2.19 -18.09
N LYS A 108 -16.84 2.91 -18.83
CA LYS A 108 -16.75 3.08 -20.30
C LYS A 108 -15.44 3.71 -20.76
N PHE A 109 -14.86 4.63 -19.98
CA PHE A 109 -13.60 5.32 -20.34
C PHE A 109 -12.35 4.72 -19.68
N GLY A 110 -12.52 3.65 -18.90
CA GLY A 110 -11.45 2.95 -18.19
C GLY A 110 -10.80 3.76 -17.06
N MET A 111 -9.58 3.37 -16.70
CA MET A 111 -8.80 3.99 -15.64
C MET A 111 -8.20 5.33 -16.09
N LYS A 112 -8.37 6.38 -15.27
CA LYS A 112 -7.76 7.71 -15.46
C LYS A 112 -7.05 8.15 -14.20
N LEU A 113 -5.95 8.88 -14.35
CA LEU A 113 -5.23 9.55 -13.28
C LEU A 113 -5.52 11.05 -13.37
N LEU A 114 -6.04 11.64 -12.29
CA LEU A 114 -6.50 13.02 -12.25
C LEU A 114 -5.95 13.74 -11.01
N ASP A 115 -5.40 14.94 -11.17
CA ASP A 115 -5.00 15.80 -10.05
C ASP A 115 -6.25 16.33 -9.35
N LEU A 116 -6.42 16.02 -8.05
CA LEU A 116 -7.61 16.38 -7.26
C LEU A 116 -7.76 17.90 -7.03
N GLY A 117 -6.68 18.66 -7.15
CA GLY A 117 -6.70 20.13 -7.08
C GLY A 117 -7.12 20.82 -8.38
N VAL A 118 -7.08 20.11 -9.52
CA VAL A 118 -7.32 20.69 -10.85
C VAL A 118 -8.56 20.07 -11.51
N ALA A 119 -8.81 18.79 -11.24
CA ALA A 119 -9.93 18.06 -11.82
C ALA A 119 -11.26 18.57 -11.28
N LYS A 120 -12.17 18.91 -12.20
CA LYS A 120 -13.55 19.29 -11.87
C LYS A 120 -14.38 18.04 -11.64
N LEU A 121 -14.24 17.46 -10.45
CA LEU A 121 -14.99 16.28 -10.02
C LEU A 121 -16.18 16.72 -9.16
N GLU A 122 -17.35 16.17 -9.48
CA GLU A 122 -18.56 16.30 -8.67
C GLU A 122 -18.73 15.05 -7.81
N ARG A 123 -19.16 15.25 -6.56
CA ARG A 123 -19.47 14.16 -5.63
C ARG A 123 -20.88 13.67 -5.90
N MET A 124 -21.06 12.36 -5.97
CA MET A 124 -22.38 11.72 -5.91
C MET A 124 -22.64 11.14 -4.52
#